data_AF-A0A9X4MVN4-F1
#
_entry.id   AF-A0A9X4MVN4-F1
#
_cell.length_a   1.000
_cell.length_b   1.000
_cell.length_c   1.000
_cell.angle_alpha   90.00
_cell.angle_beta   90.00
_cell.angle_gamma   90.00
#
_symmetry.space_group_name_H-M   'P 1'
#
loop_
_entity.id
_entity.type
_entity.pdbx_description
1 polymer ?
#
loop_
_entity_poly.entity_id
_entity_poly.type
_entity_poly.pdbx_seq_one_letter_code
_entity_poly.pdbx_strand_id
1 'polypeptide(L)'
;MLFLLFSRPHLIPFIAFATLETMHISDKKFDDHSLDTKSNAYKHALWNILIAYHIQLFYRTPQEALNRTKRITDMHEECFKNKPEAEAMDLANNEIGRDIYLKAYEEFNRKPKKKILLQHLSAEQDSFIYLED
;
A
#
# COMPACT_ATOMS: atom_id res chain seq x y z
N MET A 1 0.68 -10.32 11.59
CA MET A 1 1.13 -9.07 12.26
C MET A 1 2.22 -9.25 13.32
N LEU A 2 2.11 -10.24 14.24
CA LEU A 2 3.07 -10.39 15.34
C LEU A 2 4.53 -10.67 14.91
N PHE A 3 4.79 -11.36 13.79
CA PHE A 3 6.16 -11.71 13.38
C PHE A 3 7.01 -10.50 12.91
N LEU A 4 6.37 -9.46 12.34
CA LEU A 4 7.03 -8.18 12.05
C LEU A 4 7.46 -7.45 13.33
N LEU A 5 6.66 -7.56 14.40
CA LEU A 5 6.97 -6.96 15.70
C LEU A 5 8.32 -7.48 16.22
N PHE A 6 8.65 -8.74 15.96
CA PHE A 6 9.90 -9.36 16.44
C PHE A 6 11.09 -9.14 15.51
N SER A 7 10.89 -9.09 14.18
CA SER A 7 12.02 -9.00 13.25
C SER A 7 12.57 -7.58 13.07
N ARG A 8 11.71 -6.56 13.06
CA ARG A 8 12.10 -5.14 12.88
C ARG A 8 11.15 -4.19 13.64
N PRO A 9 11.17 -4.19 14.98
CA PRO A 9 10.25 -3.38 15.79
C PRO A 9 10.35 -1.87 15.52
N HIS A 10 11.51 -1.37 15.08
CA HIS A 10 11.69 0.05 14.74
C HIS A 10 10.83 0.53 13.55
N LEU A 11 10.30 -0.39 12.71
CA LEU A 11 9.41 -0.03 11.61
C LEU A 11 7.95 0.15 12.04
N ILE A 12 7.56 -0.38 13.20
CA ILE A 12 6.19 -0.33 13.72
C ILE A 12 5.58 1.08 13.68
N PRO A 13 6.21 2.13 14.24
CA PRO A 13 5.60 3.46 14.23
C PRO A 13 5.37 4.00 12.81
N PHE A 14 6.24 3.66 11.85
CA PHE A 14 6.12 4.09 10.46
C PHE A 14 5.00 3.35 9.73
N ILE A 15 4.83 2.06 9.99
CA ILE A 15 3.73 1.26 9.44
C ILE A 15 2.40 1.70 10.06
N ALA A 16 2.37 1.96 11.37
CA ALA A 16 1.18 2.48 12.04
C ALA A 16 0.78 3.85 11.47
N PHE A 17 1.75 4.77 11.31
CA PHE A 17 1.50 6.07 10.70
C PHE A 17 1.02 5.95 9.25
N ALA A 18 1.63 5.07 8.44
CA ALA A 18 1.19 4.78 7.08
C ALA A 18 -0.26 4.28 7.03
N THR A 19 -0.62 3.40 7.97
CA THR A 19 -1.97 2.83 8.08
C THR A 19 -2.99 3.89 8.43
N LEU A 20 -2.73 4.70 9.47
CA LEU A 20 -3.61 5.81 9.86
C LEU A 20 -3.76 6.84 8.74
N GLU A 21 -2.67 7.17 8.05
CA GLU A 21 -2.69 8.09 6.92
C GLU A 21 -3.49 7.52 5.73
N THR A 22 -3.39 6.21 5.47
CA THR A 22 -4.18 5.51 4.44
C THR A 22 -5.67 5.62 4.73
N MET A 23 -6.09 5.30 5.96
CA MET A 23 -7.49 5.39 6.37
C MET A 23 -7.98 6.84 6.22
N HIS A 24 -7.24 7.81 6.77
CA HIS A 24 -7.61 9.22 6.70
C HIS A 24 -7.80 9.76 5.27
N ILE A 25 -6.91 9.39 4.35
CA ILE A 25 -7.00 9.83 2.94
C ILE A 25 -8.14 9.11 2.23
N SER A 26 -8.34 7.81 2.49
CA SER A 26 -9.37 7.02 1.82
C SER A 26 -10.77 7.40 2.29
N ASP A 27 -10.97 7.58 3.60
CA ASP A 27 -12.25 7.99 4.20
C ASP A 27 -12.68 9.41 3.77
N LYS A 28 -11.72 10.26 3.36
CA LYS A 28 -12.03 11.57 2.77
C LYS A 28 -12.45 11.50 1.31
N LYS A 29 -12.12 10.41 0.62
CA LYS A 29 -12.33 10.24 -0.82
C LYS A 29 -13.55 9.37 -1.12
N PHE A 30 -13.84 8.41 -0.25
CA PHE A 30 -14.93 7.47 -0.41
C PHE A 30 -15.76 7.42 0.87
N ASP A 31 -17.07 7.51 0.72
CA ASP A 31 -18.03 7.27 1.80
C ASP A 31 -18.31 5.77 2.00
N ASP A 32 -17.89 4.94 1.04
CA ASP A 32 -18.04 3.49 1.10
C ASP A 32 -16.81 2.83 1.74
N HIS A 33 -17.09 1.93 2.70
CA HIS A 33 -16.08 1.17 3.43
C HIS A 33 -16.21 -0.34 3.20
N SER A 34 -17.00 -0.76 2.20
CA SER A 34 -17.17 -2.16 1.82
C SER A 34 -15.85 -2.78 1.36
N LEU A 35 -15.71 -4.10 1.57
CA LEU A 35 -14.45 -4.83 1.37
C LEU A 35 -14.15 -5.14 -0.09
N ASP A 36 -15.16 -5.16 -0.96
CA ASP A 36 -15.04 -5.67 -2.34
C ASP A 36 -15.12 -4.57 -3.41
N THR A 37 -15.07 -3.31 -2.98
CA THR A 37 -15.35 -2.14 -3.82
C THR A 37 -14.10 -1.39 -4.27
N LYS A 38 -14.28 -0.46 -5.19
CA LYS A 38 -13.25 0.49 -5.64
C LYS A 38 -12.58 1.24 -4.47
N SER A 39 -13.31 1.49 -3.38
CA SER A 39 -12.77 2.09 -2.16
C SER A 39 -11.72 1.19 -1.50
N ASN A 40 -11.98 -0.12 -1.41
CA ASN A 40 -11.01 -1.06 -0.85
C ASN A 40 -9.79 -1.22 -1.76
N ALA A 41 -9.99 -1.35 -3.07
CA ALA A 41 -8.90 -1.40 -4.03
C ALA A 41 -7.95 -0.18 -3.91
N TYR A 42 -8.52 1.03 -3.81
CA TYR A 42 -7.75 2.26 -3.57
C TYR A 42 -6.99 2.21 -2.23
N LYS A 43 -7.62 1.74 -1.15
CA LYS A 43 -6.96 1.60 0.17
C LYS A 43 -5.74 0.68 0.09
N HIS A 44 -5.86 -0.49 -0.54
CA HIS A 44 -4.76 -1.45 -0.67
C HIS A 44 -3.57 -0.86 -1.46
N ALA A 45 -3.85 -0.22 -2.60
CA ALA A 45 -2.82 0.46 -3.39
C ALA A 45 -2.17 1.61 -2.60
N LEU A 46 -2.97 2.48 -1.98
CA LEU A 46 -2.48 3.59 -1.16
C LEU A 46 -1.64 3.11 0.03
N TRP A 47 -2.05 2.02 0.68
CA TRP A 47 -1.35 1.48 1.83
C TRP A 47 0.06 1.00 1.46
N ASN A 48 0.20 0.30 0.34
CA ASN A 48 1.52 -0.13 -0.16
C ASN A 48 2.42 1.06 -0.50
N ILE A 49 1.86 2.09 -1.14
CA ILE A 49 2.57 3.35 -1.43
C ILE A 49 3.06 4.01 -0.14
N LEU A 50 2.19 4.15 0.87
CA LEU A 50 2.54 4.87 2.09
C LEU A 50 3.47 4.06 2.99
N ILE A 51 3.32 2.74 3.09
CA ILE A 51 4.30 1.89 3.78
C ILE A 51 5.67 2.09 3.13
N ALA A 52 5.78 1.91 1.80
CA ALA A 52 7.04 2.08 1.08
C ALA A 52 7.63 3.47 1.29
N TYR A 53 6.82 4.52 1.16
CA TYR A 53 7.21 5.90 1.39
C TYR A 53 7.80 6.12 2.79
N HIS A 54 7.13 5.65 3.83
CA HIS A 54 7.57 5.87 5.21
C HIS A 54 8.81 5.04 5.55
N ILE A 55 8.89 3.78 5.13
CA ILE A 55 10.03 2.92 5.46
C ILE A 55 11.26 3.17 4.57
N GLN A 56 11.14 3.84 3.43
CA GLN A 56 12.26 4.09 2.50
C GLN A 56 13.49 4.71 3.17
N LEU A 57 13.32 5.48 4.25
CA LEU A 57 14.45 6.10 4.96
C LEU A 57 15.38 5.07 5.64
N PHE A 58 14.93 3.82 5.80
CA PHE A 58 15.70 2.71 6.36
C PHE A 58 16.37 1.82 5.29
N TYR A 59 16.17 2.12 4.00
CA TYR A 59 16.63 1.30 2.89
C TYR A 59 17.37 2.14 1.85
N ARG A 60 18.37 1.54 1.21
CA ARG A 60 19.23 2.26 0.24
C ARG A 60 18.57 2.33 -1.13
N THR A 61 17.81 1.31 -1.48
CA THR A 61 17.13 1.18 -2.78
C THR A 61 15.62 1.14 -2.61
N PRO A 62 14.83 1.51 -3.63
CA PRO A 62 13.38 1.31 -3.60
C PRO A 62 13.02 -0.17 -3.55
N GLN A 63 13.77 -1.06 -4.21
CA GLN A 63 13.49 -2.50 -4.20
C GLN A 63 13.58 -3.10 -2.79
N GLU A 64 14.55 -2.68 -1.98
CA GLU A 64 14.65 -3.14 -0.58
C GLU A 64 13.43 -2.73 0.25
N ALA A 65 12.96 -1.47 0.09
CA ALA A 65 11.74 -0.99 0.74
C ALA A 65 10.51 -1.76 0.23
N LEU A 66 10.35 -1.92 -1.08
CA LEU A 66 9.20 -2.60 -1.69
C LEU A 66 9.13 -4.09 -1.32
N ASN A 67 10.27 -4.78 -1.26
CA ASN A 67 10.35 -6.16 -0.77
C ASN A 67 9.91 -6.29 0.69
N ARG A 68 10.02 -5.21 1.47
CA ARG A 68 9.58 -5.19 2.87
C ARG A 68 8.12 -4.79 2.96
N THR A 69 7.68 -3.81 2.19
CA THR A 69 6.26 -3.52 2.00
C THR A 69 5.47 -4.77 1.62
N LYS A 70 5.90 -5.50 0.57
CA LYS A 70 5.23 -6.74 0.15
C LYS A 70 5.15 -7.76 1.29
N ARG A 71 6.25 -8.01 2.00
CA ARG A 71 6.26 -8.94 3.12
C ARG A 71 5.32 -8.50 4.26
N ILE A 72 5.17 -7.20 4.47
CA ILE A 72 4.26 -6.65 5.48
C ILE A 72 2.81 -6.90 5.08
N THR A 73 2.47 -6.64 3.82
CA THR A 73 1.11 -6.73 3.31
C THR A 73 0.69 -8.19 3.03
N ASP A 74 1.56 -9.03 2.48
CA ASP A 74 1.31 -10.48 2.36
C ASP A 74 0.98 -11.09 3.73
N MET A 75 1.77 -10.77 4.76
CA MET A 75 1.54 -11.29 6.11
C MET A 75 0.26 -10.70 6.74
N HIS A 76 -0.17 -9.51 6.34
CA HIS A 76 -1.48 -8.99 6.74
C HIS A 76 -2.60 -9.87 6.16
N GLU A 77 -2.59 -10.12 4.85
CA GLU A 77 -3.58 -10.98 4.19
C GLU A 77 -3.58 -12.41 4.75
N GLU A 78 -2.40 -12.98 5.04
CA GLU A 78 -2.29 -14.32 5.66
C GLU A 78 -2.92 -14.38 7.05
N CYS A 79 -2.87 -13.27 7.81
CA CYS A 79 -3.46 -13.19 9.15
C CYS A 79 -4.97 -12.94 9.11
N PHE A 80 -5.44 -12.20 8.12
CA PHE A 80 -6.82 -11.75 7.96
C PHE A 80 -7.39 -12.32 6.66
N LYS A 81 -7.54 -13.64 6.61
CA LYS A 81 -7.96 -14.34 5.40
C LYS A 81 -9.32 -13.86 4.89
N ASN A 82 -9.34 -13.48 3.61
CA ASN A 82 -10.55 -13.18 2.86
C ASN A 82 -11.02 -14.40 2.04
N LYS A 83 -12.15 -14.26 1.33
CA LYS A 83 -12.53 -15.23 0.29
C LYS A 83 -11.49 -15.20 -0.83
N PRO A 84 -11.23 -16.31 -1.55
CA PRO A 84 -10.18 -16.37 -2.56
C PRO A 84 -10.21 -15.25 -3.60
N GLU A 85 -11.40 -14.84 -4.03
CA GLU A 85 -11.58 -13.77 -5.02
C GLU A 85 -11.20 -12.39 -4.47
N ALA A 86 -11.60 -12.10 -3.23
CA ALA A 86 -11.27 -10.86 -2.53
C ALA A 86 -9.77 -10.82 -2.15
N GLU A 87 -9.19 -11.95 -1.73
CA GLU A 87 -7.75 -12.06 -1.49
C GLU A 87 -6.95 -11.78 -2.77
N ALA A 88 -7.37 -12.32 -3.92
CA ALA A 88 -6.72 -12.04 -5.20
C ALA A 88 -6.80 -10.56 -5.59
N MET A 89 -7.95 -9.92 -5.35
CA MET A 89 -8.15 -8.48 -5.54
C MET A 89 -7.22 -7.66 -4.64
N ASP A 90 -7.15 -7.98 -3.35
CA ASP A 90 -6.29 -7.29 -2.38
C ASP A 90 -4.82 -7.42 -2.75
N LEU A 91 -4.37 -8.64 -3.11
CA LEU A 91 -3.00 -8.91 -3.55
C LEU A 91 -2.62 -8.14 -4.83
N ALA A 92 -3.53 -8.07 -5.81
CA ALA A 92 -3.29 -7.35 -7.06
C ALA A 92 -3.22 -5.83 -6.84
N ASN A 93 -4.13 -5.25 -6.04
CA ASN A 93 -4.06 -3.82 -5.71
C ASN A 93 -2.86 -3.48 -4.82
N ASN A 94 -2.44 -4.41 -3.96
CA ASN A 94 -1.20 -4.28 -3.21
C ASN A 94 0.00 -4.16 -4.17
N GLU A 95 0.01 -4.93 -5.26
CA GLU A 95 1.04 -4.86 -6.31
C GLU A 95 1.01 -3.54 -7.07
N ILE A 96 -0.16 -3.10 -7.54
CA ILE A 96 -0.33 -1.81 -8.21
C ILE A 96 0.25 -0.66 -7.38
N GLY A 97 -0.02 -0.64 -6.07
CA GLY A 97 0.55 0.37 -5.17
C GLY A 97 2.10 0.35 -5.11
N ARG A 98 2.71 -0.84 -5.13
CA ARG A 98 4.17 -0.99 -5.16
C ARG A 98 4.76 -0.52 -6.49
N ASP A 99 4.09 -0.83 -7.60
CA ASP A 99 4.54 -0.45 -8.94
C ASP A 99 4.46 1.06 -9.16
N ILE A 100 3.39 1.71 -8.69
CA ILE A 100 3.27 3.17 -8.67
C ILE A 100 4.46 3.81 -7.93
N TYR A 101 4.81 3.26 -6.76
CA TYR A 101 5.94 3.78 -5.99
C TYR A 101 7.27 3.60 -6.72
N LEU A 102 7.50 2.42 -7.31
CA LEU A 102 8.73 2.12 -8.06
C LEU A 102 8.90 3.05 -9.25
N LYS A 103 7.86 3.16 -10.08
CA LYS A 103 7.82 4.02 -11.27
C LYS A 103 8.11 5.49 -10.91
N ALA A 104 7.48 6.01 -9.86
CA ALA A 104 7.76 7.35 -9.39
C ALA A 104 9.20 7.49 -8.87
N TYR A 105 9.74 6.50 -8.16
CA TYR A 105 11.13 6.56 -7.72
C TYR A 105 12.11 6.60 -8.90
N GLU A 106 11.89 5.75 -9.91
CA GLU A 106 12.72 5.67 -11.12
C GLU A 106 12.65 6.96 -11.95
N GLU A 107 11.46 7.54 -12.10
CA GLU A 107 11.25 8.82 -12.80
C GLU A 107 12.10 9.96 -12.20
N PHE A 108 12.13 10.05 -10.86
CA PHE A 108 12.86 11.13 -10.18
C PHE A 108 14.29 10.73 -9.78
N ASN A 109 14.67 9.47 -9.95
CA ASN A 109 15.90 8.87 -9.44
C ASN A 109 16.18 9.19 -7.96
N ARG A 110 15.12 9.26 -7.14
CA ARG A 110 15.16 9.56 -5.70
C ARG A 110 13.80 9.26 -5.07
N LYS A 111 13.74 9.26 -3.72
CA LYS A 111 12.48 9.16 -2.99
C LYS A 111 11.47 10.22 -3.49
N PRO A 112 10.33 9.80 -4.06
CA PRO A 112 9.34 10.73 -4.60
C PRO A 112 8.64 11.50 -3.48
N LYS A 113 8.18 12.71 -3.79
CA LYS A 113 7.35 13.50 -2.85
C LYS A 113 5.99 12.82 -2.72
N LYS A 114 5.43 12.81 -1.51
CA LYS A 114 4.10 12.21 -1.25
C LYS A 114 3.01 12.72 -2.19
N LYS A 115 2.99 14.03 -2.47
CA LYS A 115 2.01 14.64 -3.40
C LYS A 115 2.06 14.00 -4.79
N ILE A 116 3.26 13.69 -5.28
CA ILE A 116 3.44 13.05 -6.59
C ILE A 116 2.86 11.64 -6.53
N LEU A 117 3.19 10.85 -5.50
CA LEU A 117 2.63 9.51 -5.33
C LEU A 117 1.09 9.51 -5.34
N LEU A 118 0.45 10.47 -4.66
CA LEU A 118 -1.01 10.60 -4.67
C LEU A 118 -1.57 11.02 -6.03
N GLN A 119 -0.81 11.78 -6.83
CA GLN A 119 -1.18 12.12 -8.21
C GLN A 119 -1.11 10.89 -9.11
N HIS A 120 -0.04 10.10 -9.03
CA HIS A 120 0.08 8.84 -9.79
C HIS A 120 -1.03 7.86 -9.40
N LEU A 121 -1.28 7.67 -8.10
CA LEU A 121 -2.39 6.84 -7.62
C LEU A 121 -3.74 7.32 -8.15
N SER A 122 -3.94 8.64 -8.26
CA SER A 122 -5.18 9.18 -8.80
C SER A 122 -5.32 8.98 -10.31
N ALA A 123 -4.21 9.03 -11.05
CA ALA A 123 -4.16 8.82 -12.49
C ALA A 123 -4.29 7.34 -12.88
N GLU A 124 -3.89 6.43 -12.00
CA GLU A 124 -3.95 4.98 -12.22
C GLU A 124 -5.21 4.34 -11.60
N GLN A 125 -6.26 5.12 -11.28
CA GLN A 125 -7.50 4.57 -10.71
C GLN A 125 -8.20 3.54 -11.61
N ASP A 126 -8.03 3.65 -12.92
CA ASP A 126 -8.63 2.73 -13.89
C ASP A 126 -7.87 1.39 -13.98
N SER A 127 -6.70 1.26 -13.34
CA SER A 127 -5.96 0.00 -13.26
C SER A 127 -6.36 -0.86 -12.06
N PHE A 128 -7.14 -0.31 -11.13
CA PHE A 128 -7.57 -1.05 -9.94
C PHE A 128 -8.53 -2.18 -10.27
N ILE A 129 -8.38 -3.26 -9.52
CA ILE A 129 -9.23 -4.44 -9.63
C ILE A 129 -10.20 -4.42 -8.45
N TYR A 130 -11.49 -4.59 -8.71
CA TYR A 130 -12.52 -4.67 -7.68
C TYR A 130 -13.65 -5.59 -8.13
N LEU A 131 -14.39 -6.16 -7.18
CA LEU A 131 -15.42 -7.16 -7.45
C LEU A 131 -16.82 -6.55 -7.56
N GLU A 132 -17.04 -5.40 -6.91
CA GLU A 132 -18.30 -4.65 -6.91
C GLU A 132 -18.05 -3.16 -7.22
N ASP A 133 -18.94 -2.55 -8.00
CA ASP A 133 -18.90 -1.12 -8.38
C ASP A 133 -19.38 -0.19 -7.24
#